data_AF-A0A8T3VAR2-F1
#
_entry.id   AF-A0A8T3VAR2-F1
#
_cell.length_a   1.000
_cell.length_b   1.000
_cell.length_c   1.000
_cell.angle_alpha   90.00
_cell.angle_beta   90.00
_cell.angle_gamma   90.00
#
_symmetry.space_group_name_H-M   'P 1'
#
loop_
_entity.id
_entity.type
_entity.pdbx_description
1 polymer ?
#
loop_
_entity_poly.entity_id
_entity_poly.type
_entity_poly.pdbx_seq_one_letter_code
_entity_poly.pdbx_strand_id
1 'polypeptide(L)'
;LAGIVIGGDLVVNSASDIAIAFGMSETLVGLTIVAIGTSLPELVTSLTALKKGENQLVIGNVIGSNIFNILFVLGASSAITAISLDSSMLIDVTFMVFVTVLCFIFGKTQDKFDKKEGAILVALFIAYMIFAILRN
;
A
#
# COMPACT_ATOMS: atom_id res chain seq x y z
N LEU A 1 8.74 4.14 -18.00
CA LEU A 1 8.95 4.33 -16.54
C LEU A 1 8.88 5.80 -16.14
N ALA A 2 9.74 6.67 -16.67
CA ALA A 2 9.78 8.10 -16.27
C ALA A 2 8.41 8.80 -16.32
N GLY A 3 7.60 8.58 -17.38
CA GLY A 3 6.25 9.15 -17.47
C GLY A 3 5.25 8.61 -16.44
N ILE A 4 5.43 7.38 -15.94
CA ILE A 4 4.57 6.80 -14.90
C ILE A 4 4.93 7.39 -13.53
N VAL A 5 6.23 7.55 -13.26
CA VAL A 5 6.72 8.17 -12.01
C VAL A 5 6.28 9.63 -11.94
N ILE A 6 6.62 10.43 -12.96
CA ILE A 6 6.29 11.86 -13.00
C ILE A 6 4.77 12.08 -13.01
N GLY A 7 4.04 11.27 -13.78
CA GLY A 7 2.57 11.35 -13.82
C GLY A 7 1.93 10.96 -12.48
N GLY A 8 2.46 9.93 -11.81
CA GLY A 8 2.03 9.53 -10.48
C GLY A 8 2.26 10.64 -9.45
N ASP A 9 3.46 11.21 -9.42
CA ASP A 9 3.82 12.30 -8.51
C ASP A 9 2.94 13.54 -8.71
N LEU A 10 2.69 13.94 -9.96
CA LEU A 10 1.80 15.06 -10.29
C LEU A 10 0.37 14.83 -9.80
N VAL A 11 -0.16 13.63 -9.99
CA VAL A 11 -1.52 13.27 -9.54
C VAL A 11 -1.58 13.23 -8.01
N VAL A 12 -0.59 12.61 -7.35
CA VAL A 12 -0.53 12.53 -5.88
C VAL A 12 -0.47 13.91 -5.26
N ASN A 13 0.43 14.78 -5.75
CA ASN A 13 0.60 16.12 -5.20
C ASN A 13 -0.67 16.95 -5.39
N SER A 14 -1.21 16.98 -6.61
CA SER A 14 -2.42 17.76 -6.91
C SER A 14 -3.64 17.25 -6.13
N ALA A 15 -3.81 15.92 -6.02
CA ALA A 15 -4.92 15.34 -5.27
C ALA A 15 -4.78 15.58 -3.76
N SER A 16 -3.55 15.56 -3.23
CA SER A 16 -3.27 15.87 -1.83
C SER A 16 -3.60 17.31 -1.51
N ASP A 17 -3.18 18.27 -2.34
CA ASP A 17 -3.48 19.69 -2.16
C ASP A 17 -4.99 19.96 -2.15
N ILE A 18 -5.73 19.32 -3.07
CA ILE A 18 -7.19 19.41 -3.11
C ILE A 18 -7.79 18.82 -1.84
N ALA A 19 -7.39 17.61 -1.43
CA ALA A 19 -7.98 16.97 -0.25
C ALA A 19 -7.75 17.78 1.04
N ILE A 20 -6.58 18.37 1.21
CA ILE A 20 -6.27 19.28 2.33
C ILE A 20 -7.17 20.53 2.25
N ALA A 21 -7.33 21.12 1.07
CA ALA A 21 -8.21 22.28 0.87
C ALA A 21 -9.70 21.97 1.16
N PHE A 22 -10.12 20.71 0.99
CA PHE A 22 -11.45 20.22 1.34
C PHE A 22 -11.59 19.81 2.82
N GLY A 23 -10.57 20.03 3.65
CA GLY A 23 -10.60 19.81 5.10
C GLY A 23 -10.17 18.42 5.55
N MET A 24 -9.55 17.62 4.68
CA MET A 24 -9.00 16.32 5.05
C MET A 24 -7.70 16.47 5.83
N SER A 25 -7.52 15.70 6.91
CA SER A 25 -6.28 15.73 7.71
C SER A 25 -5.08 15.21 6.91
N GLU A 26 -3.88 15.74 7.17
CA GLU A 26 -2.64 15.28 6.51
C GLU A 26 -2.40 13.79 6.71
N THR A 27 -2.76 13.26 7.90
CA THR A 27 -2.68 11.83 8.21
C THR A 27 -3.58 11.02 7.29
N LEU A 28 -4.83 11.45 7.07
CA LEU A 28 -5.74 10.74 6.19
C LEU A 28 -5.30 10.86 4.72
N VAL A 29 -4.75 11.99 4.30
CA VAL A 29 -4.16 12.18 2.95
C VAL A 29 -3.00 11.21 2.74
N GLY A 30 -2.11 11.11 3.72
CA GLY A 30 -0.99 10.17 3.72
C GLY A 30 -1.44 8.72 3.62
N LEU A 31 -2.41 8.32 4.44
CA LEU A 31 -2.95 6.95 4.48
C LEU A 31 -3.73 6.54 3.22
N THR A 32 -4.25 7.51 2.46
CA THR A 32 -5.15 7.23 1.32
C THR A 32 -4.51 7.63 -0.02
N ILE A 33 -4.46 8.93 -0.32
CA ILE A 33 -4.06 9.47 -1.62
C ILE A 33 -2.59 9.20 -1.90
N VAL A 34 -1.72 9.52 -0.93
CA VAL A 34 -0.27 9.34 -1.09
C VAL A 34 0.06 7.85 -1.15
N ALA A 35 -0.46 7.04 -0.22
CA ALA A 35 -0.22 5.60 -0.18
C ALA A 35 -0.68 4.90 -1.48
N ILE A 36 -1.88 5.20 -1.98
CA ILE A 36 -2.39 4.64 -3.23
C ILE A 36 -1.56 5.12 -4.41
N GLY A 37 -1.33 6.42 -4.52
CA GLY A 37 -0.71 6.98 -5.72
C GLY A 37 0.78 6.65 -5.86
N THR A 38 1.50 6.51 -4.75
CA THR A 38 2.88 5.99 -4.76
C THR A 38 2.96 4.50 -5.11
N SER A 39 1.88 3.74 -4.91
CA SER A 39 1.79 2.31 -5.26
C SER A 39 1.23 2.05 -6.67
N LEU A 40 0.76 3.08 -7.37
CA LEU A 40 0.22 2.96 -8.74
C LEU A 40 1.28 2.47 -9.74
N PRO A 41 2.52 2.99 -9.75
CA PRO A 41 3.56 2.49 -10.66
C PRO A 41 3.83 0.99 -10.51
N GLU A 42 3.84 0.49 -9.28
CA GLU A 42 4.03 -0.91 -8.92
C GLU A 42 2.84 -1.75 -9.38
N LEU A 43 1.62 -1.25 -9.19
CA LEU A 43 0.41 -1.90 -9.70
C LEU A 43 0.46 -2.04 -11.23
N VAL A 44 0.79 -0.96 -11.95
CA VAL A 44 0.89 -0.98 -13.42
C VAL A 44 2.01 -1.92 -13.89
N THR A 45 3.14 -1.94 -13.18
CA THR A 45 4.27 -2.84 -13.49
C THR A 45 3.88 -4.30 -13.27
N SER A 46 3.25 -4.62 -12.14
CA SER A 46 2.71 -5.95 -11.84
C SER A 46 1.67 -6.41 -12.86
N LEU A 47 0.73 -5.56 -13.25
CA LEU A 47 -0.28 -5.88 -14.27
C LEU A 47 0.34 -6.11 -15.65
N THR A 48 1.38 -5.35 -16.00
CA THR A 48 2.09 -5.52 -17.27
C THR A 48 2.90 -6.82 -17.30
N ALA A 49 3.57 -7.18 -16.20
CA ALA A 49 4.29 -8.44 -16.05
C ALA A 49 3.33 -9.64 -16.07
N LEU A 50 2.17 -9.55 -15.40
CA LEU A 50 1.12 -10.58 -15.45
C LEU A 50 0.64 -10.83 -16.89
N LYS A 51 0.42 -9.77 -17.69
CA LYS A 51 0.03 -9.91 -19.10
C LYS A 51 1.09 -10.61 -19.97
N LYS A 52 2.36 -10.55 -19.57
CA LYS A 52 3.48 -11.23 -20.23
C LYS A 52 3.71 -12.66 -19.71
N GLY A 53 2.93 -13.12 -18.73
CA GLY A 53 3.10 -14.42 -18.09
C GLY A 53 4.26 -14.49 -17.09
N GLU A 54 4.82 -13.34 -16.69
CA GLU A 54 5.99 -13.25 -15.81
C GLU A 54 5.58 -13.26 -14.33
N ASN A 55 4.88 -14.32 -13.89
CA ASN A 55 4.30 -14.41 -12.54
C ASN A 55 5.33 -14.28 -11.40
N GLN A 56 6.57 -14.74 -11.61
CA GLN A 56 7.64 -14.61 -10.61
C GLN A 56 8.05 -13.15 -10.38
N LEU A 57 8.07 -12.34 -11.45
CA LEU A 57 8.36 -10.90 -11.37
C LEU A 57 7.25 -10.16 -10.61
N VAL A 58 6.00 -10.59 -10.78
CA VAL A 58 4.85 -9.99 -10.10
C VAL A 58 4.93 -10.19 -8.60
N ILE A 59 5.18 -11.43 -8.16
CA ILE A 59 5.35 -11.75 -6.74
C ILE A 59 6.59 -11.04 -6.17
N GLY A 60 7.70 -11.05 -6.91
CA GLY A 60 8.92 -10.34 -6.52
C GLY A 60 8.70 -8.84 -6.33
N ASN A 61 7.95 -8.20 -7.23
CA ASN A 61 7.60 -6.79 -7.12
C ASN A 61 6.71 -6.51 -5.89
N VAL A 62 5.60 -7.26 -5.72
CA VAL A 62 4.66 -7.03 -4.62
C VAL A 62 5.29 -7.27 -3.25
N ILE A 63 6.03 -8.37 -3.08
CA ILE A 63 6.68 -8.68 -1.80
C ILE A 63 7.90 -7.78 -1.59
N GLY A 64 8.73 -7.60 -2.62
CA GLY A 64 9.95 -6.80 -2.55
C GLY A 64 9.69 -5.36 -2.17
N SER A 65 8.69 -4.70 -2.77
CA SER A 65 8.37 -3.31 -2.45
C SER A 65 7.90 -3.12 -1.01
N ASN A 66 7.10 -4.05 -0.46
CA ASN A 66 6.68 -3.99 0.95
C ASN A 66 7.87 -4.18 1.91
N ILE A 67 8.76 -5.13 1.62
CA ILE A 67 9.98 -5.34 2.43
C ILE A 67 10.87 -4.10 2.37
N PHE A 68 11.06 -3.51 1.18
CA PHE A 68 11.84 -2.30 1.01
C PHE A 68 11.25 -1.11 1.77
N ASN A 69 9.93 -0.91 1.71
CA ASN A 69 9.26 0.17 2.43
C ASN A 69 9.40 0.04 3.95
N ILE A 70 9.28 -1.17 4.50
CA ILE A 70 9.38 -1.38 5.95
C ILE A 70 10.84 -1.31 6.42
N LEU A 71 11.77 -1.97 5.73
CA LEU A 71 13.15 -2.08 6.20
C LEU A 71 13.99 -0.86 5.85
N PHE A 72 13.88 -0.38 4.61
CA PHE A 72 14.71 0.72 4.14
C PHE A 72 14.05 2.06 4.39
N VAL A 73 12.84 2.29 3.87
CA VAL A 73 12.19 3.62 3.97
C VAL A 73 11.84 3.94 5.42
N LEU A 74 11.02 3.10 6.07
CA LEU A 74 10.63 3.32 7.47
C LEU A 74 11.83 3.22 8.42
N GLY A 75 12.75 2.27 8.19
CA GLY A 75 14.00 2.16 8.95
C GLY A 75 14.85 3.42 8.89
N ALA A 76 15.12 3.94 7.68
CA ALA A 76 15.88 5.18 7.51
C ALA A 76 15.14 6.40 8.09
N SER A 77 13.83 6.52 7.86
CA SER A 77 13.01 7.59 8.44
C SER A 77 13.08 7.58 9.96
N SER A 78 12.97 6.41 10.60
CA SER A 78 13.04 6.27 12.07
C SER A 78 14.42 6.56 12.65
N ALA A 79 15.49 6.32 11.88
CA ALA A 79 16.86 6.64 12.28
C ALA A 79 17.14 8.15 12.23
N ILE A 80 16.47 8.89 11.33
CA ILE A 80 16.59 10.35 11.20
C ILE A 80 15.71 11.06 12.21
N THR A 81 14.44 10.65 12.32
CA THR A 81 13.44 11.26 13.20
C THR A 81 12.70 10.18 13.97
N ALA A 82 12.66 10.30 15.29
CA ALA A 82 11.89 9.39 16.13
C ALA A 82 10.40 9.47 15.77
N ILE A 83 9.82 8.32 15.41
CA ILE A 83 8.40 8.21 15.07
C ILE A 83 7.63 7.95 16.37
N SER A 84 6.80 8.91 16.76
CA SER A 84 5.92 8.76 17.92
C SER A 84 4.81 7.77 17.60
N LEU A 85 4.67 6.74 18.44
CA LEU A 85 3.57 5.79 18.35
C LEU A 85 2.38 6.30 19.15
N ASP A 86 1.23 6.44 18.50
CA ASP A 86 -0.04 6.71 19.16
C ASP A 86 -0.94 5.45 19.14
N SER A 87 -2.06 5.51 19.87
CA SER A 87 -2.99 4.38 19.92
C SER A 87 -3.65 4.09 18.57
N SER A 88 -3.75 5.08 17.67
CA SER A 88 -4.33 4.89 16.34
C SER A 88 -3.39 4.08 15.44
N MET A 89 -2.08 4.38 15.48
CA MET A 89 -1.05 3.68 14.73
C MET A 89 -0.88 2.21 15.19
N LEU A 90 -1.12 1.91 16.47
CA LEU A 90 -1.12 0.51 16.95
C LEU A 90 -2.21 -0.33 16.26
N ILE A 91 -3.39 0.25 15.99
CA ILE A 91 -4.47 -0.44 15.28
C ILE A 91 -4.05 -0.70 13.84
N ASP A 92 -3.44 0.29 13.17
CA ASP A 92 -3.02 0.18 11.77
C ASP A 92 -1.92 -0.87 11.59
N VAL A 93 -0.91 -0.86 12.47
CA VAL A 93 0.17 -1.86 12.46
C VAL A 93 -0.38 -3.26 12.74
N THR A 94 -1.31 -3.39 13.70
CA THR A 94 -1.92 -4.70 14.02
C THR A 94 -2.69 -5.24 12.82
N PHE A 95 -3.46 -4.39 12.14
CA PHE A 95 -4.18 -4.76 10.93
C PHE A 95 -3.23 -5.13 9.79
N MET A 96 -2.16 -4.37 9.58
CA MET A 96 -1.13 -4.66 8.58
C MET A 96 -0.49 -6.05 8.82
N VAL A 97 -0.13 -6.37 10.06
CA VAL A 97 0.42 -7.68 10.43
C VAL A 97 -0.60 -8.79 10.17
N PHE A 98 -1.86 -8.59 10.55
CA PHE A 98 -2.94 -9.54 10.30
C PHE A 98 -3.09 -9.85 8.79
N VAL A 99 -3.17 -8.82 7.95
CA VAL A 99 -3.28 -8.99 6.49
C VAL A 99 -2.03 -9.66 5.92
N THR A 100 -0.84 -9.34 6.43
CA THR A 100 0.42 -9.95 6.00
C THR A 100 0.44 -11.45 6.29
N VAL A 101 0.02 -11.86 7.49
CA VAL A 101 -0.11 -13.27 7.87
C VAL A 101 -1.15 -13.98 7.00
N LEU A 102 -2.29 -13.33 6.72
CA LEU A 102 -3.32 -13.88 5.84
C LEU A 102 -2.79 -14.11 4.41
N CYS A 103 -2.08 -13.12 3.85
CA CYS A 103 -1.40 -13.24 2.56
C CYS A 103 -0.40 -14.40 2.54
N PHE A 104 0.36 -14.61 3.62
CA PHE A 104 1.30 -15.71 3.73
C PHE A 104 0.60 -17.08 3.75
N ILE A 105 -0.53 -17.19 4.46
CA ILE A 105 -1.33 -18.42 4.50
C ILE A 105 -1.90 -18.74 3.11
N PHE A 106 -2.51 -17.75 2.43
CA PHE A 106 -3.05 -17.94 1.08
C PHE A 106 -1.94 -18.34 0.09
N GLY A 107 -0.81 -17.65 0.12
CA GLY A 107 0.34 -17.98 -0.73
C GLY A 107 0.88 -19.39 -0.54
N LYS A 108 0.83 -19.94 0.69
CA LYS A 108 1.33 -21.29 1.01
C LYS A 108 0.33 -22.41 0.70
N THR A 109 -0.97 -22.11 0.63
CA THR A 109 -2.02 -23.16 0.57
C THR A 109 -2.15 -23.77 -0.83
N GLN A 110 -1.80 -23.06 -1.90
CA GLN A 110 -1.99 -23.50 -3.30
C GLN A 110 -0.80 -23.21 -4.23
N ASP A 111 0.33 -22.68 -3.72
CA ASP A 111 1.46 -22.11 -4.49
C ASP A 111 1.05 -21.04 -5.53
N LYS A 112 -0.20 -20.57 -5.47
CA LYS A 112 -0.84 -19.62 -6.37
C LYS A 112 -1.96 -18.91 -5.61
N PHE A 113 -2.19 -17.64 -5.94
CA PHE A 113 -3.35 -16.92 -5.46
C PHE A 113 -4.57 -17.23 -6.33
N ASP A 114 -5.65 -17.73 -5.73
CA ASP A 114 -6.95 -17.87 -6.40
C ASP A 114 -7.71 -16.54 -6.46
N LYS A 115 -8.62 -16.40 -7.42
CA LYS A 115 -9.49 -15.22 -7.57
C LYS A 115 -10.29 -14.93 -6.29
N LYS A 116 -10.68 -15.97 -5.55
CA LYS A 116 -11.42 -15.82 -4.29
C LYS A 116 -10.55 -15.18 -3.20
N GLU A 117 -9.30 -15.61 -3.07
CA GLU A 117 -8.35 -15.04 -2.12
C GLU A 117 -8.04 -13.58 -2.46
N GLY A 118 -7.83 -13.28 -3.74
CA GLY A 118 -7.69 -11.90 -4.21
C GLY A 118 -8.93 -11.03 -3.90
N ALA A 119 -10.14 -11.55 -4.10
CA ALA A 119 -11.37 -10.84 -3.78
C ALA A 119 -11.50 -10.57 -2.27
N ILE A 120 -11.10 -11.51 -1.41
CA ILE A 120 -11.07 -11.33 0.05
C ILE A 120 -10.08 -10.22 0.43
N LEU A 121 -8.87 -10.23 -0.13
CA LEU A 121 -7.86 -9.20 0.15
C LEU A 121 -8.31 -7.80 -0.31
N VAL A 122 -8.96 -7.69 -1.48
CA VAL A 122 -9.54 -6.44 -1.95
C VAL A 122 -10.68 -5.96 -1.04
N ALA A 123 -11.56 -6.87 -0.60
CA ALA A 123 -12.63 -6.52 0.32
C ALA A 123 -12.09 -6.03 1.68
N LEU A 124 -11.03 -6.67 2.20
CA LEU A 124 -10.34 -6.22 3.42
C LEU A 124 -9.68 -4.85 3.24
N PHE A 125 -9.07 -4.60 2.09
CA PHE A 125 -8.51 -3.29 1.76
C PHE A 125 -9.59 -2.20 1.76
N ILE A 126 -10.73 -2.44 1.10
CA ILE A 126 -11.85 -1.49 1.08
C ILE A 126 -12.42 -1.27 2.49
N ALA A 127 -12.60 -2.34 3.27
CA ALA A 127 -13.10 -2.25 4.64
C ALA A 127 -12.15 -1.44 5.54
N TYR A 128 -10.84 -1.66 5.41
CA TYR A 128 -9.82 -0.88 6.12
C TYR A 128 -9.83 0.59 5.71
N MET A 129 -9.93 0.88 4.42
CA MET A 129 -10.01 2.25 3.92
C MET A 129 -11.23 2.99 4.50
N ILE A 130 -12.40 2.34 4.51
CA ILE A 130 -13.61 2.91 5.12
C ILE A 130 -13.40 3.15 6.62
N PHE A 131 -12.82 2.18 7.33
CA PHE A 131 -12.52 2.32 8.75
C PHE A 131 -11.55 3.48 9.03
N ALA A 132 -10.48 3.60 8.25
CA ALA A 132 -9.49 4.67 8.38
C ALA A 132 -10.10 6.05 8.09
N ILE A 133 -10.99 6.16 7.11
CA ILE A 133 -11.72 7.40 6.77
C ILE A 133 -12.71 7.78 7.87
N LEU A 134 -13.42 6.82 8.47
CA LEU A 134 -14.41 7.12 9.53
C LEU A 134 -13.76 7.45 10.89
N ARG A 135 -12.54 6.96 11.11
CA ARG A 135 -11.79 7.18 12.36
C ARG A 135 -11.13 8.57 12.41
N ASN A 136 -10.72 9.11 11.26
CA ASN A 136 -9.98 10.37 11.12
C ASN A 136 -10.89 11.51 10.67
#